data_AF-A0A7Y3AH30-F1
#
_entry.id   AF-A0A7Y3AH30-F1
#
_cell.length_a   1.000
_cell.length_b   1.000
_cell.length_c   1.000
_cell.angle_alpha   90.00
_cell.angle_beta   90.00
_cell.angle_gamma   90.00
#
_symmetry.space_group_name_H-M   'P 1'
#
loop_
_entity.id
_entity.type
_entity.pdbx_description
1 polymer ?
#
loop_
_entity_poly.entity_id
_entity_poly.type
_entity_poly.pdbx_seq_one_letter_code
_entity_poly.pdbx_strand_id
1 'polypeptide(L)' 'MRKTALFKSDLFLMHDPGPNHPERVDRLRVIYNFLERPEIKAKFVFPEFSAATIEQIE' A
#
# COMPACT_ATOMS: atom_id res chain seq x y z
N MET A 1 6.04 16.97 -17.30
CA MET A 1 5.28 16.84 -16.03
C MET A 1 5.97 15.81 -15.14
N ARG A 2 6.03 16.04 -13.83
CA ARG A 2 6.53 15.03 -12.87
C ARG A 2 5.45 13.96 -12.66
N LYS A 3 5.84 12.69 -12.56
CA LYS A 3 4.94 11.57 -12.22
C LYS A 3 5.19 11.18 -10.76
N THR A 4 4.13 10.78 -10.06
CA THR A 4 4.21 10.28 -8.69
C THR A 4 3.97 8.78 -8.68
N ALA A 5 4.90 8.03 -8.08
CA ALA A 5 4.77 6.59 -7.90
C ALA A 5 4.07 6.27 -6.57
N LEU A 6 3.20 5.27 -6.59
CA LEU A 6 2.59 4.68 -5.40
C LEU A 6 2.97 3.20 -5.31
N PHE A 7 3.58 2.83 -4.19
CA PHE A 7 3.89 1.44 -3.86
C PHE A 7 2.71 0.88 -3.06
N LYS A 8 2.04 -0.12 -3.61
CA LYS A 8 0.85 -0.76 -3.04
C LYS A 8 0.96 -2.26 -3.27
N SER A 9 0.59 -3.05 -2.27
CA SER A 9 0.49 -4.50 -2.39
C SER A 9 -0.63 -5.01 -1.49
N ASP A 10 -1.39 -5.99 -1.98
CA ASP A 10 -2.44 -6.64 -1.20
C ASP A 10 -1.86 -7.44 0.00
N LEU A 11 -0.55 -7.73 -0.02
CA LEU A 11 0.17 -8.30 1.13
C LEU A 11 0.00 -7.43 2.40
N PHE A 12 -0.03 -6.10 2.26
CA PHE A 12 -0.23 -5.20 3.40
C PHE A 12 -1.64 -5.30 3.99
N LEU A 13 -2.63 -5.81 3.23
CA LEU A 13 -3.99 -6.06 3.72
C LEU A 13 -4.09 -7.39 4.50
N MET A 14 -3.04 -8.21 4.50
CA MET A 14 -2.97 -9.44 5.27
C MET A 14 -2.33 -9.25 6.65
N HIS A 15 -1.99 -8.01 7.03
CA HIS A 15 -1.44 -7.72 8.35
C HIS A 15 -2.52 -7.86 9.43
N ASP A 16 -2.31 -8.82 10.34
CA ASP A 16 -3.10 -8.99 11.56
C ASP A 16 -2.22 -8.68 12.79
N PRO A 17 -2.44 -7.53 13.46
CA PRO A 17 -1.69 -7.17 14.65
C PRO A 17 -2.25 -7.82 15.93
N GLY A 18 -3.33 -8.61 15.84
CA GLY A 18 -3.97 -9.28 16.97
C GLY A 18 -5.06 -8.45 17.68
N PRO A 19 -5.75 -9.07 18.66
CA PRO A 19 -6.88 -8.47 19.34
C PRO A 19 -6.47 -7.26 20.19
N ASN A 20 -7.36 -6.26 20.28
CA ASN A 20 -7.17 -5.01 21.05
C ASN A 20 -5.98 -4.14 20.63
N HIS A 21 -5.25 -4.48 19.57
CA HIS A 21 -4.24 -3.59 19.00
C HIS A 21 -4.93 -2.31 18.48
N PRO A 22 -4.31 -1.12 18.41
CA PRO A 22 -4.95 0.06 17.81
C PRO A 22 -4.88 0.08 16.28
N GLU A 23 -3.93 -0.62 15.68
CA GLU A 23 -3.80 -0.70 14.22
C GLU A 23 -4.95 -1.51 13.60
N ARG A 24 -5.55 -0.94 12.55
CA ARG A 24 -6.69 -1.54 11.84
C ARG A 24 -6.42 -1.53 10.35
N VAL A 25 -6.39 -2.71 9.74
CA VAL A 25 -6.22 -2.89 8.28
C VAL A 25 -7.30 -2.19 7.47
N ASP A 26 -8.49 -1.99 8.05
CA ASP A 26 -9.60 -1.27 7.43
C ASP A 26 -9.21 0.14 6.96
N ARG A 27 -8.31 0.82 7.68
CA ARG A 27 -7.80 2.14 7.28
C ARG A 27 -7.11 2.07 5.93
N LEU A 28 -6.29 1.04 5.70
CA LEU A 28 -5.58 0.86 4.44
C LEU A 28 -6.55 0.44 3.32
N ARG A 29 -7.55 -0.40 3.64
CA ARG A 29 -8.58 -0.79 2.66
C ARG A 29 -9.36 0.41 2.12
N VAL A 30 -9.71 1.38 2.97
CA VAL A 30 -10.37 2.62 2.54
C VAL A 30 -9.48 3.41 1.56
N ILE A 31 -8.18 3.53 1.85
CA ILE A 31 -7.22 4.19 0.95
C ILE A 31 -7.15 3.45 -0.39
N TYR A 32 -7.05 2.13 -0.38
CA TYR A 32 -6.96 1.32 -1.60
C TYR A 32 -8.21 1.48 -2.47
N ASN A 33 -9.39 1.43 -1.85
CA ASN A 33 -10.66 1.64 -2.56
C ASN A 33 -10.75 3.02 -3.20
N PHE A 34 -10.21 4.07 -2.55
CA PHE A 34 -10.15 5.40 -3.14
C PHE A 34 -9.20 5.47 -4.34
N LEU A 35 -8.04 4.80 -4.25
CA LEU A 35 -7.04 4.77 -5.33
C LEU A 35 -7.51 4.01 -6.58
N GLU A 36 -8.44 3.06 -6.45
CA GLU A 36 -8.98 2.33 -7.61
C GLU A 36 -9.98 3.15 -8.46
N ARG A 37 -10.41 4.32 -7.99
CA ARG A 37 -11.27 5.21 -8.79
C ARG A 37 -10.53 5.64 -10.07
N PRO A 38 -11.09 5.48 -11.27
CA PRO A 38 -10.37 5.71 -12.52
C PRO A 38 -9.67 7.07 -12.63
N GLU A 39 -10.34 8.14 -12.17
CA GLU A 39 -9.84 9.51 -12.18
C GLU A 39 -8.69 9.75 -11.19
N ILE A 40 -8.59 8.92 -10.14
CA ILE A 40 -7.51 8.96 -9.16
C ILE A 40 -6.36 8.08 -9.66
N LYS A 41 -6.66 6.84 -10.07
CA LYS A 41 -5.67 5.88 -10.57
C LYS A 41 -4.85 6.44 -11.73
N ALA A 42 -5.48 7.16 -12.66
CA ALA A 42 -4.81 7.77 -13.81
C ALA A 42 -3.76 8.83 -13.45
N LYS A 43 -3.72 9.32 -12.20
CA LYS A 43 -2.75 10.34 -11.75
C LYS A 43 -1.42 9.75 -11.28
N PHE A 44 -1.32 8.43 -11.11
CA PHE A 44 -0.18 7.76 -10.51
C PHE A 44 0.41 6.68 -11.41
N VAL A 45 1.64 6.28 -11.09
CA VAL A 45 2.24 5.03 -11.58
C VAL A 45 2.35 4.03 -10.43
N PHE A 46 2.21 2.74 -10.74
CA PHE A 46 2.23 1.66 -9.76
C PHE A 46 3.36 0.69 -10.11
N PRO A 47 4.57 0.90 -9.58
CA PRO A 47 5.71 0.03 -9.86
C PRO A 47 5.58 -1.33 -9.14
N GLU A 48 6.18 -2.34 -9.74
CA GLU A 48 6.44 -3.61 -9.06
C GLU A 48 7.60 -3.46 -8.06
N PHE A 49 7.53 -4.21 -6.96
CA PHE A 49 8.58 -4.24 -5.93
C PHE A 49 8.57 -5.59 -5.19
N SER A 50 9.65 -5.86 -4.47
CA SER A 50 9.79 -7.04 -3.63
C SER A 50 10.00 -6.66 -2.16
N ALA A 51 9.95 -7.64 -1.28
CA ALA A 51 10.42 -7.48 0.09
C ALA A 51 11.89 -7.01 0.08
N ALA A 52 12.23 -6.18 1.06
CA ALA A 52 13.61 -5.78 1.28
C ALA A 52 14.45 -6.99 1.74
N THR A 53 15.71 -7.05 1.32
CA THR A 53 16.66 -8.04 1.80
C THR A 53 17.12 -7.69 3.23
N ILE A 54 17.74 -8.64 3.92
CA ILE A 54 18.27 -8.41 5.28
C ILE A 54 19.30 -7.27 5.25
N GLU A 55 20.18 -7.27 4.25
CA GLU A 55 21.22 -6.25 4.07
C GLU A 55 20.66 -4.84 3.78
N GLN A 56 19.39 -4.73 3.37
CA GLN A 56 18.72 -3.44 3.16
C GLN A 56 18.03 -2.91 4.42
N ILE A 57 17.81 -3.78 5.42
CA ILE A 57 17.09 -3.46 6.66
C ILE A 57 18.10 -3.18 7.80
N GLU A 58 19.29 -3.78 7.75
CA GLU A 58 20.41 -3.56 8.68
C GLU A 58 21.24 -2.31 8.35
#